data_AF-A0A3A8QH57-F1
#
_entry.id   AF-A0A3A8QH57-F1
#
_cell.length_a   1.000
_cell.length_b   1.000
_cell.length_c   1.000
_cell.angle_alpha   90.00
_cell.angle_beta   90.00
_cell.angle_gamma   90.00
#
_symmetry.space_group_name_H-M   'P 1'
#
loop_
_entity.id
_entity.type
_entity.pdbx_description
1 polymer ?
#
loop_
_entity_poly.entity_id
_entity_poly.type
_entity_poly.pdbx_seq_one_letter_code
_entity_poly.pdbx_strand_id
1 'polypeptide(L)'
;MSPGGVHASRSPFAALVVASALACTRPAAAPQPPAELAPPAEPAKSAQPLVAPGIYNGRPPRHVGLLQLKVREDGTATLLHVVSAHLPPVELERREVRLERGAEGRVCMSPEPEALEPCLTLGADGGLNVRAREEDAEGLPVLLKREPSP
;
A
#
# COMPACT_ATOMS: atom_id res chain seq x y z
N MET A 1 -56.02 -26.83 -14.11
CA MET A 1 -57.11 -26.44 -13.18
C MET A 1 -56.48 -25.68 -12.03
N SER A 2 -56.82 -24.40 -11.91
CA SER A 2 -56.42 -23.43 -10.86
C SER A 2 -57.01 -23.81 -9.48
N PRO A 3 -56.79 -23.04 -8.39
CA PRO A 3 -55.70 -22.12 -8.02
C PRO A 3 -55.18 -22.35 -6.57
N GLY A 4 -53.98 -21.86 -6.25
CA GLY A 4 -53.54 -21.65 -4.86
C GLY A 4 -53.63 -20.17 -4.51
N GLY A 5 -54.68 -19.78 -3.80
CA GLY A 5 -54.95 -18.40 -3.40
C GLY A 5 -54.01 -17.90 -2.30
N VAL A 6 -53.32 -16.81 -2.62
CA VAL A 6 -52.45 -16.01 -1.75
C VAL A 6 -53.30 -15.22 -0.74
N HIS A 7 -53.03 -15.41 0.55
CA HIS A 7 -53.60 -14.59 1.61
C HIS A 7 -52.72 -13.36 1.88
N ALA A 8 -53.40 -12.22 2.02
CA ALA A 8 -52.94 -10.93 2.52
C ALA A 8 -52.18 -11.07 3.86
N SER A 9 -51.36 -10.14 4.34
CA SER A 9 -51.61 -8.70 4.44
C SER A 9 -50.34 -8.00 4.93
N ARG A 10 -50.26 -6.71 4.61
CA ARG A 10 -49.21 -5.75 4.99
C ARG A 10 -49.11 -5.55 6.51
N SER A 11 -47.84 -5.43 6.96
CA SER A 11 -47.22 -4.50 7.96
C SER A 11 -48.16 -3.51 8.68
N PRO A 12 -47.85 -2.98 9.90
CA PRO A 12 -46.50 -2.67 10.39
C PRO A 12 -46.26 -2.56 11.93
N PHE A 13 -45.06 -2.09 12.29
CA PHE A 13 -44.72 -1.24 13.44
C PHE A 13 -44.67 -1.78 14.89
N ALA A 14 -43.63 -1.27 15.56
CA ALA A 14 -43.55 -0.94 16.99
C ALA A 14 -43.41 -2.12 17.96
N ALA A 15 -42.23 -2.36 18.53
CA ALA A 15 -41.57 -1.62 19.61
C ALA A 15 -42.03 -2.06 21.01
N LEU A 16 -41.07 -1.96 21.96
CA LEU A 16 -41.28 -1.79 23.40
C LEU A 16 -41.78 -3.06 24.16
N VAL A 17 -41.39 -3.45 25.39
CA VAL A 17 -40.47 -3.06 26.48
C VAL A 17 -40.33 -4.30 27.40
N VAL A 18 -39.48 -4.15 28.42
CA VAL A 18 -39.54 -4.71 29.80
C VAL A 18 -39.06 -6.16 29.89
N ALA A 19 -37.82 -6.43 30.32
CA ALA A 19 -37.33 -6.37 31.70
C ALA A 19 -38.20 -7.15 32.70
N SER A 20 -37.62 -8.20 33.30
CA SER A 20 -37.96 -8.89 34.55
C SER A 20 -37.48 -10.34 34.41
N ALA A 21 -36.93 -11.03 35.39
CA ALA A 21 -36.54 -10.70 36.74
C ALA A 21 -35.60 -11.82 37.23
N LEU A 22 -34.95 -11.55 38.35
CA LEU A 22 -34.05 -12.38 39.13
C LEU A 22 -34.45 -13.86 39.26
N ALA A 23 -33.46 -14.75 39.14
CA ALA A 23 -33.32 -15.89 40.05
C ALA A 23 -31.83 -16.26 40.20
N CYS A 24 -31.34 -16.14 41.42
CA CYS A 24 -29.96 -16.39 41.84
C CYS A 24 -29.52 -17.84 41.62
N THR A 25 -28.29 -18.06 41.17
CA THR A 25 -27.33 -18.97 41.83
C THR A 25 -25.91 -18.64 41.36
N ARG A 26 -25.07 -18.36 42.34
CA ARG A 26 -23.71 -17.82 42.24
C ARG A 26 -22.72 -18.97 42.02
N PRO A 27 -21.64 -18.75 41.25
CA PRO A 27 -20.33 -19.02 41.83
C PRO A 27 -19.56 -17.70 41.93
N ALA A 28 -18.92 -17.49 43.07
CA ALA A 28 -18.08 -16.32 43.30
C ALA A 28 -16.86 -16.38 42.36
N ALA A 29 -16.91 -15.61 41.27
CA ALA A 29 -15.72 -15.26 40.52
C ALA A 29 -14.93 -14.22 41.33
N ALA A 30 -13.62 -14.41 41.42
CA ALA A 30 -12.69 -13.54 42.12
C ALA A 30 -12.84 -12.07 41.66
N PRO A 31 -12.55 -11.07 42.53
CA PRO A 31 -12.50 -9.68 42.12
C PRO A 31 -11.50 -9.55 40.96
N GLN A 32 -11.96 -9.11 39.78
CA GLN A 32 -11.01 -8.71 38.74
C GLN A 32 -10.24 -7.50 39.28
N PRO A 33 -8.90 -7.54 39.33
CA PRO A 33 -8.14 -6.32 39.61
C PRO A 33 -8.51 -5.28 38.54
N PRO A 34 -8.55 -3.98 38.90
CA PRO A 34 -8.79 -2.94 37.92
C PRO A 34 -7.84 -3.17 36.74
N ALA A 35 -8.36 -3.10 35.52
CA ALA A 35 -7.57 -3.13 34.31
C ALA A 35 -6.46 -2.09 34.46
N GLU A 36 -5.26 -2.57 34.82
CA GLU A 36 -4.04 -1.79 34.81
C GLU A 36 -3.96 -1.25 33.39
N LEU A 37 -4.06 0.08 33.27
CA LEU A 37 -3.92 0.75 31.99
C LEU A 37 -2.68 0.15 31.35
N ALA A 38 -2.87 -0.57 30.24
CA ALA A 38 -1.75 -1.00 29.42
C ALA A 38 -0.89 0.26 29.20
N PRO A 39 0.41 0.22 29.52
CA PRO A 39 1.26 1.39 29.35
C PRO A 39 1.09 1.90 27.91
N PRO A 40 1.08 3.22 27.70
CA PRO A 40 0.95 3.77 26.36
C PRO A 40 2.00 3.09 25.48
N ALA A 41 1.55 2.44 24.41
CA ALA A 41 2.41 1.74 23.48
C ALA A 41 3.58 2.66 23.14
N GLU A 42 4.79 2.23 23.45
CA GLU A 42 6.00 2.98 23.12
C GLU A 42 5.89 3.38 21.65
N PRO A 43 6.12 4.66 21.29
CA PRO A 43 6.00 5.11 19.92
C PRO A 43 6.87 4.19 19.07
N ALA A 44 6.24 3.45 18.17
CA ALA A 44 6.90 2.47 17.32
C ALA A 44 8.15 3.12 16.76
N LYS A 45 9.32 2.60 17.17
CA LYS A 45 10.63 3.10 16.81
C LYS A 45 10.62 3.35 15.31
N SER A 46 10.71 4.63 14.92
CA SER A 46 10.54 5.06 13.54
C SER A 46 11.42 4.18 12.66
N ALA A 47 10.79 3.27 11.91
CA ALA A 47 11.51 2.31 11.11
C ALA A 47 12.23 3.14 10.06
N GLN A 48 13.57 3.13 10.10
CA GLN A 48 14.35 3.87 9.12
C GLN A 48 13.90 3.42 7.72
N PRO A 49 13.65 4.38 6.80
CA PRO A 49 13.16 4.05 5.48
C PRO A 49 14.19 3.18 4.76
N LEU A 50 13.71 2.15 4.05
CA LEU A 50 14.57 1.19 3.33
C LEU A 50 15.44 1.86 2.27
N VAL A 51 14.93 2.96 1.71
CA VAL A 51 15.57 3.79 0.71
C VAL A 51 15.59 5.22 1.25
N ALA A 52 16.73 5.90 1.15
CA ALA A 52 16.84 7.27 1.64
C ALA A 52 15.80 8.19 0.95
N PRO A 53 15.11 9.07 1.68
CA PRO A 53 14.16 10.01 1.09
C PRO A 53 14.82 10.93 0.05
N GLY A 54 14.11 11.26 -1.02
CA GLY A 54 14.64 12.09 -2.10
C GLY A 54 14.04 11.78 -3.47
N ILE A 55 14.53 12.49 -4.48
CA ILE A 55 14.12 12.28 -5.87
C ILE A 55 15.17 11.42 -6.55
N TYR A 56 14.75 10.30 -7.12
CA TYR A 56 15.59 9.40 -7.88
C TYR A 56 15.18 9.47 -9.34
N ASN A 57 16.11 9.82 -10.23
CA ASN A 57 15.85 9.94 -11.66
C ASN A 57 16.73 8.97 -12.44
N GLY A 58 16.15 8.39 -13.49
CA GLY A 58 16.87 7.60 -14.47
C GLY A 58 16.28 7.83 -15.86
N ARG A 59 17.11 7.63 -16.87
CA ARG A 59 16.70 7.68 -18.27
C ARG A 59 16.60 6.27 -18.81
N PRO A 60 15.43 5.84 -19.30
CA PRO A 60 15.32 4.59 -20.05
C PRO A 60 16.26 4.61 -21.26
N PRO A 61 16.95 3.50 -21.59
CA PRO A 61 18.02 3.50 -22.58
C PRO A 61 17.56 3.68 -24.04
N ARG A 62 16.30 3.37 -24.37
CA ARG A 62 15.81 3.35 -25.77
C ARG A 62 14.71 4.37 -26.09
N HIS A 63 14.25 5.16 -25.11
CA HIS A 63 13.24 6.20 -25.32
C HIS A 63 13.72 7.52 -24.76
N VAL A 64 13.27 8.63 -25.37
CA VAL A 64 13.40 9.95 -24.75
C VAL A 64 12.40 10.00 -23.60
N GLY A 65 12.77 9.47 -22.44
CA GLY A 65 11.86 9.29 -21.31
C GLY A 65 12.49 9.67 -19.98
N LEU A 66 11.65 9.74 -18.95
CA LEU A 66 12.03 9.94 -17.57
C LEU A 66 11.37 8.85 -16.73
N LEU A 67 12.18 8.14 -15.96
CA LEU A 67 11.71 7.34 -14.85
C LEU A 67 12.11 8.06 -13.56
N GLN A 68 11.13 8.46 -12.77
CA GLN A 68 11.32 9.17 -11.52
C GLN A 68 10.65 8.42 -10.38
N LEU A 69 11.37 8.27 -9.27
CA LEU A 69 10.85 7.77 -8.01
C LEU A 69 11.13 8.80 -6.92
N LYS A 70 10.08 9.42 -6.40
CA LYS A 70 10.19 10.39 -5.30
C LYS A 70 9.85 9.71 -3.98
N VAL A 71 10.87 9.41 -3.19
CA VAL A 71 10.75 8.76 -1.88
C VAL A 71 10.54 9.80 -0.78
N ARG A 72 9.56 9.58 0.09
CA ARG A 72 9.22 10.43 1.23
C ARG A 72 9.81 9.86 2.53
N GLU A 73 9.79 10.68 3.57
CA GLU A 73 10.28 10.32 4.92
C GLU A 73 9.53 9.14 5.55
N ASP A 74 8.26 8.96 5.19
CA ASP A 74 7.40 7.89 5.70
C ASP A 74 7.60 6.54 4.97
N GLY A 75 8.54 6.46 4.02
CA GLY A 75 8.82 5.27 3.23
C GLY A 75 7.85 5.05 2.05
N THR A 76 6.88 5.95 1.85
CA THR A 76 6.09 5.99 0.61
C THR A 76 6.90 6.63 -0.52
N ALA A 77 6.55 6.31 -1.75
CA ALA A 77 7.16 6.89 -2.93
C ALA A 77 6.12 7.20 -4.01
N THR A 78 6.36 8.25 -4.79
CA THR A 78 5.61 8.52 -6.01
C THR A 78 6.45 8.07 -7.19
N LEU A 79 5.95 7.07 -7.93
CA LEU A 79 6.49 6.61 -9.19
C LEU A 79 5.91 7.44 -10.33
N LEU A 80 6.77 7.89 -11.23
CA LEU A 80 6.42 8.55 -12.48
C LEU A 80 7.24 7.96 -13.62
N HIS A 81 6.58 7.35 -14.59
CA HIS A 81 7.17 6.79 -15.79
C HIS A 81 6.61 7.52 -17.01
N VAL A 82 7.47 8.27 -17.68
CA VAL A 82 7.15 9.02 -18.90
C VAL A 82 8.03 8.50 -20.02
N VAL A 83 7.43 8.14 -21.15
CA VAL A 83 8.16 7.79 -22.36
C VAL A 83 7.80 8.75 -23.49
N SER A 84 8.79 9.15 -24.27
CA SER A 84 8.57 9.81 -25.56
C SER A 84 9.16 8.91 -26.64
N ALA A 85 8.42 7.86 -26.97
CA ALA A 85 8.63 7.17 -28.24
C ALA A 85 8.06 8.01 -29.41
N HIS A 86 7.05 8.85 -29.13
CA HIS A 86 6.35 9.73 -30.07
C HIS A 86 6.24 11.14 -29.44
N LEU A 87 6.08 12.19 -30.25
CA LEU A 87 5.75 13.54 -29.76
C LEU A 87 4.25 13.80 -29.91
N PRO A 88 3.56 14.29 -28.86
CA PRO A 88 4.09 14.69 -27.54
C PRO A 88 4.41 13.50 -26.60
N PRO A 89 5.23 13.70 -25.54
CA PRO A 89 5.50 12.69 -24.51
C PRO A 89 4.24 12.13 -23.88
N VAL A 90 4.27 10.84 -23.52
CA VAL A 90 3.15 10.14 -22.89
C VAL A 90 3.55 9.67 -21.48
N GLU A 91 2.76 10.06 -20.48
CA GLU A 91 2.85 9.51 -19.14
C GLU A 91 2.26 8.10 -19.18
N LEU A 92 3.10 7.07 -18.96
CA LEU A 92 2.65 5.68 -18.92
C LEU A 92 2.07 5.34 -17.56
N GLU A 93 2.73 5.80 -16.50
CA GLU A 93 2.36 5.42 -15.15
C GLU A 93 2.71 6.52 -14.16
N ARG A 94 1.73 6.90 -13.35
CA ARG A 94 1.93 7.71 -12.15
C ARG A 94 1.18 7.08 -10.99
N ARG A 95 1.90 6.74 -9.94
CA ARG A 95 1.36 5.95 -8.83
C ARG A 95 2.04 6.25 -7.51
N GLU A 96 1.27 6.21 -6.44
CA GLU A 96 1.82 6.15 -5.08
C GLU A 96 2.06 4.69 -4.70
N VAL A 97 3.28 4.39 -4.29
CA VAL A 97 3.72 3.06 -3.89
C VAL A 97 4.38 3.13 -2.51
N ARG A 98 4.38 2.01 -1.80
CA ARG A 98 5.18 1.79 -0.59
C ARG A 98 6.39 0.98 -0.97
N LEU A 99 7.54 1.35 -0.41
CA LEU A 99 8.76 0.59 -0.55
C LEU A 99 8.86 -0.40 0.59
N GLU A 100 8.76 -1.68 0.25
CA GLU A 100 8.74 -2.80 1.19
C GLU A 100 9.97 -3.68 1.01
N ARG A 101 10.37 -4.40 2.05
CA ARG A 101 11.52 -5.31 1.96
C ARG A 101 11.08 -6.58 1.25
N GLY A 102 11.69 -6.84 0.10
CA GLY A 102 11.53 -8.07 -0.65
C GLY A 102 12.46 -9.19 -0.20
N ALA A 103 12.35 -10.33 -0.87
CA ALA A 103 13.31 -11.42 -0.71
C ALA A 103 14.72 -10.99 -1.16
N GLU A 104 15.74 -11.66 -0.60
CA GLU A 104 17.14 -11.51 -1.02
C GLU A 104 17.68 -10.07 -0.94
N GLY A 105 17.10 -9.22 -0.08
CA GLY A 105 17.52 -7.83 0.08
C GLY A 105 17.04 -6.89 -1.04
N ARG A 106 16.10 -7.33 -1.88
CA ARG A 106 15.41 -6.45 -2.84
C ARG A 106 14.44 -5.52 -2.13
N VAL A 107 14.07 -4.44 -2.80
CA VAL A 107 13.01 -3.53 -2.37
C VAL A 107 11.84 -3.69 -3.32
N CYS A 108 10.62 -3.92 -2.83
CA CYS A 108 9.45 -4.13 -3.68
C CYS A 108 8.45 -2.98 -3.52
N MET A 109 7.77 -2.64 -4.61
CA MET A 109 6.77 -1.58 -4.69
C MET A 109 5.37 -2.17 -4.49
N SER A 110 4.61 -1.59 -3.55
CA SER A 110 3.24 -1.98 -3.24
C SER A 110 2.30 -0.76 -3.25
N PRO A 111 1.24 -0.72 -4.07
CA PRO A 111 0.84 -1.74 -5.05
C PRO A 111 1.85 -1.90 -6.19
N GLU A 112 1.84 -3.08 -6.82
CA GLU A 112 2.76 -3.37 -7.92
C GLU A 112 2.55 -2.43 -9.10
N PRO A 113 3.63 -1.91 -9.71
CA PRO A 113 3.54 -1.12 -10.93
C PRO A 113 3.21 -1.97 -12.14
N GLU A 114 2.55 -1.35 -13.11
CA GLU A 114 2.10 -2.03 -14.34
C GLU A 114 3.21 -2.11 -15.38
N ALA A 115 3.99 -1.04 -15.54
CA ALA A 115 5.01 -0.96 -16.59
C ALA A 115 6.38 -1.50 -16.15
N LEU A 116 6.58 -1.78 -14.86
CA LEU A 116 7.89 -2.06 -14.26
C LEU A 116 7.88 -3.36 -13.45
N GLU A 117 9.04 -4.02 -13.36
CA GLU A 117 9.22 -5.09 -12.38
C GLU A 117 8.94 -4.53 -10.97
N PRO A 118 8.22 -5.29 -10.13
CA PRO A 118 7.74 -4.78 -8.85
C PRO A 118 8.87 -4.63 -7.83
N CYS A 119 9.94 -5.41 -7.98
CA CYS A 119 11.08 -5.40 -7.08
C CYS A 119 12.31 -4.81 -7.77
N LEU A 120 13.00 -3.93 -7.06
CA LEU A 120 14.22 -3.24 -7.48
C LEU A 120 15.40 -3.65 -6.60
N THR A 121 16.61 -3.43 -7.11
CA THR A 121 17.85 -3.74 -6.40
C THR A 121 18.55 -2.46 -5.99
N LEU A 122 18.94 -2.36 -4.72
CA LEU A 122 19.73 -1.25 -4.20
C LEU A 122 21.21 -1.42 -4.57
N GLY A 123 21.76 -0.45 -5.28
CA GLY A 123 23.18 -0.37 -5.60
C GLY A 123 24.02 0.08 -4.40
N ALA A 124 25.32 -0.22 -4.43
CA ALA A 124 26.25 0.17 -3.36
C ALA A 124 26.40 1.69 -3.20
N ASP A 125 26.11 2.44 -4.27
CA ASP A 125 26.08 3.91 -4.31
C ASP A 125 24.74 4.50 -3.84
N GLY A 126 23.80 3.66 -3.40
CA GLY A 126 22.43 4.06 -3.05
C GLY A 126 21.52 4.27 -4.26
N GLY A 127 21.98 3.97 -5.48
CA GLY A 127 21.14 3.96 -6.68
C GLY A 127 20.15 2.80 -6.67
N LEU A 128 19.08 2.91 -7.46
CA LEU A 128 18.05 1.87 -7.57
C LEU A 128 18.03 1.31 -8.99
N ASN A 129 18.14 0.00 -9.14
CA ASN A 129 18.03 -0.67 -10.43
C ASN A 129 16.60 -1.16 -10.63
N VAL A 130 15.94 -0.62 -11.65
CA VAL A 130 14.56 -0.94 -12.01
C VAL A 130 14.54 -1.54 -13.42
N ARG A 131 13.64 -2.50 -13.67
CA ARG A 131 13.46 -3.12 -14.98
C ARG A 131 12.03 -2.88 -15.47
N ALA A 132 11.82 -2.80 -16.78
CA ALA A 132 10.50 -2.73 -17.39
C ALA A 132 9.91 -4.14 -17.64
N ARG A 133 8.58 -4.32 -17.58
CA ARG A 133 7.92 -5.63 -17.74
C ARG A 133 7.76 -6.13 -19.18
N GLU A 134 7.56 -5.28 -20.20
CA GLU A 134 7.32 -5.78 -21.59
C GLU A 134 7.71 -4.84 -22.76
N GLU A 135 8.07 -5.49 -23.87
CA GLU A 135 8.50 -5.18 -25.26
C GLU A 135 9.36 -3.97 -25.69
N ASP A 136 9.36 -2.82 -25.02
CA ASP A 136 10.03 -1.63 -25.58
C ASP A 136 11.49 -1.44 -25.09
N ALA A 137 11.90 -2.24 -24.10
CA ALA A 137 13.28 -2.32 -23.62
C ALA A 137 13.66 -3.80 -23.45
N GLU A 138 14.88 -4.18 -23.86
CA GLU A 138 15.44 -5.55 -23.77
C GLU A 138 15.66 -6.04 -22.31
N GLY A 139 14.73 -5.76 -21.38
CA GLY A 139 14.90 -5.99 -19.94
C GLY A 139 16.07 -5.21 -19.34
N LEU A 140 16.54 -4.16 -20.03
CA LEU A 140 17.71 -3.41 -19.61
C LEU A 140 17.39 -2.65 -18.32
N PRO A 141 18.23 -2.78 -17.27
CA PRO A 141 18.03 -2.09 -16.03
C PRO A 141 18.21 -0.57 -16.23
N VAL A 142 17.23 0.19 -15.77
CA VAL A 142 17.34 1.63 -15.61
C VAL A 142 17.91 1.91 -14.23
N LEU A 143 19.06 2.58 -14.19
CA LEU A 143 19.65 3.05 -12.95
C LEU A 143 19.03 4.39 -12.56
N LEU A 144 18.28 4.39 -11.45
CA LEU A 144 17.80 5.60 -10.81
C LEU A 144 18.85 6.12 -9.84
N LYS A 145 19.27 7.37 -10.03
CA LYS A 145 20.22 8.05 -9.13
C LYS A 145 19.50 9.12 -8.34
N ARG A 146 19.84 9.21 -7.05
CA ARG A 146 19.34 10.27 -6.18
C ARG A 146 19.88 11.62 -6.68
N GLU A 147 19.00 12.57 -6.89
CA GLU A 147 19.42 13.95 -7.14
C GLU A 147 20.08 14.54 -5.90
N PRO A 148 21.17 15.32 -6.08
CA PRO A 148 21.71 16.10 -4.98
C PRO A 148 20.64 17.09 -4.52
N SER A 149 20.34 17.08 -3.22
CA SER A 149 19.48 18.12 -2.63
C SER A 149 20.17 19.49 -2.76
N PRO A 150 19.45 20.54 -3.18
CA PRO A 150 19.99 21.90 -3.29
C PRO A 150 20.40 22.47 -1.92
#